data_AF-A0A8H3AFW2-F1
#
_entry.id   AF-A0A8H3AFW2-F1
#
_cell.length_a   1.000
_cell.length_b   1.000
_cell.length_c   1.000
_cell.angle_alpha   90.00
_cell.angle_beta   90.00
_cell.angle_gamma   90.00
#
_symmetry.space_group_name_H-M   'P 1'
#
loop_
_entity.id
_entity.type
_entity.pdbx_description
1 polymer ?
#
loop_
_entity_poly.entity_id
_entity_poly.type
_entity_poly.pdbx_seq_one_letter_code
_entity_poly.pdbx_strand_id
1 'polypeptide(L)'
;MSAPTQQPTTAPGNGARNQDEDHTSRSLGVWIPWVIICWCTLGFPAKYRERLRLFEGLYDIDDPYLAWSGEATYSDRGDEKGSQKTMREKQQEEWDRLNITVSVITATSAAALAIQATSNTIQVYWLVTSFYSIAFGLSLEGLILITYMTIAAGGSSDEAITRIARGELILSQSSRKPSRFTKKLMIKLAAFIMALPAILATYSSMSLLLGLTAMVVAGSGQGVDTRGTQYIIVTIIPVGIGFLFLFTAIVICEMGNWTEIWGRRAQAKPKRLNSSGREPAGANPGSIVPPIVPNNPQQTEQC
;
A
#
# COMPACT_ATOMS: atom_id res chain seq x y z
N MET A 1 -11.16 46.25 -65.74
CA MET A 1 -11.42 44.82 -66.00
C MET A 1 -10.39 44.03 -65.22
N SER A 2 -10.78 43.54 -64.04
CA SER A 2 -9.93 42.76 -63.14
C SER A 2 -10.79 41.65 -62.58
N ALA A 3 -10.43 40.41 -62.88
CA ALA A 3 -11.18 39.20 -62.53
C ALA A 3 -10.99 38.84 -61.05
N PRO A 4 -12.02 38.34 -60.35
CA PRO A 4 -11.86 37.85 -58.98
C PRO A 4 -11.35 36.40 -58.98
N THR A 5 -10.24 36.19 -58.27
CA THR A 5 -9.65 34.89 -57.98
C THR A 5 -10.53 34.11 -57.00
N GLN A 6 -11.04 32.96 -57.42
CA GLN A 6 -11.75 32.02 -56.54
C GLN A 6 -10.75 31.20 -55.70
N GLN A 7 -10.99 31.13 -54.40
CA GLN A 7 -10.22 30.38 -53.42
C GLN A 7 -10.86 28.99 -53.21
N PRO A 8 -10.11 27.88 -53.20
CA PRO A 8 -10.67 26.54 -53.05
C PRO A 8 -10.98 26.23 -51.58
N THR A 9 -12.25 25.95 -51.30
CA THR A 9 -12.77 25.39 -50.04
C THR A 9 -12.27 23.96 -49.85
N THR A 10 -11.41 23.74 -48.86
CA THR A 10 -10.99 22.42 -48.37
C THR A 10 -12.04 21.85 -47.43
N ALA A 11 -12.49 20.62 -47.71
CA ALA A 11 -13.46 19.89 -46.91
C ALA A 11 -12.86 19.46 -45.55
N PRO A 12 -13.62 19.53 -44.44
CA PRO A 12 -13.17 19.00 -43.15
C PRO A 12 -13.15 17.47 -43.17
N GLY A 13 -11.98 16.89 -42.86
CA GLY A 13 -11.78 15.45 -42.79
C GLY A 13 -12.56 14.80 -41.65
N ASN A 14 -13.38 13.79 -41.99
CA ASN A 14 -14.18 12.94 -41.10
C ASN A 14 -13.35 11.95 -40.24
N GLY A 15 -12.17 12.34 -39.76
CA GLY A 15 -11.24 11.45 -39.03
C GLY A 15 -11.42 11.41 -37.51
N ALA A 16 -12.19 12.31 -36.91
CA ALA A 16 -12.18 12.52 -35.45
C ALA A 16 -13.29 11.79 -34.67
N ARG A 17 -14.26 11.14 -35.33
CA ARG A 17 -15.47 10.65 -34.65
C ARG A 17 -15.38 9.22 -34.09
N ASN A 18 -14.32 8.47 -34.40
CA ASN A 18 -14.18 7.06 -33.99
C ASN A 18 -13.21 6.81 -32.82
N GLN A 19 -12.59 7.85 -32.22
CA GLN A 19 -11.66 7.66 -31.08
C GLN A 19 -12.32 7.83 -29.70
N ASP A 20 -13.47 8.50 -29.59
CA ASP A 20 -14.11 8.73 -28.29
C ASP A 20 -14.90 7.52 -27.77
N GLU A 21 -15.51 6.72 -28.65
CA GLU A 21 -16.32 5.56 -28.23
C GLU A 21 -15.47 4.41 -27.63
N ASP A 22 -14.20 4.31 -28.04
CA ASP A 22 -13.29 3.26 -27.60
C ASP A 22 -12.74 3.52 -26.17
N HIS A 23 -12.72 4.79 -25.73
CA HIS A 23 -12.28 5.17 -24.40
C HIS A 23 -13.35 4.95 -23.32
N THR A 24 -14.63 5.09 -23.66
CA THR A 24 -15.72 4.96 -22.67
C THR A 24 -15.96 3.48 -22.32
N SER A 25 -16.00 2.59 -23.32
CA SER A 25 -16.20 1.15 -23.12
C SER A 25 -15.08 0.48 -22.32
N ARG A 26 -13.82 0.88 -22.51
CA ARG A 26 -12.69 0.38 -21.70
C ARG A 26 -12.69 0.91 -20.26
N SER A 27 -13.33 2.05 -20.00
CA SER A 27 -13.45 2.60 -18.65
C SER A 27 -14.49 1.87 -17.79
N LEU A 28 -15.58 1.41 -18.42
CA LEU A 28 -16.68 0.69 -17.77
C LEU A 28 -16.21 -0.64 -17.17
N GLY A 29 -15.37 -1.40 -17.90
CA GLY A 29 -14.87 -2.70 -17.47
C GLY A 29 -14.05 -2.69 -16.18
N VAL A 30 -13.44 -1.56 -15.79
CA VAL A 30 -12.66 -1.43 -14.55
C VAL A 30 -13.40 -0.67 -13.46
N TRP A 31 -14.42 0.08 -13.83
CA TRP A 31 -15.26 0.76 -12.86
C TRP A 31 -16.16 -0.24 -12.13
N ILE A 32 -16.78 -1.19 -12.84
CA ILE A 32 -17.69 -2.17 -12.25
C ILE A 32 -17.00 -3.04 -11.18
N PRO A 33 -15.84 -3.69 -11.44
CA PRO A 33 -15.14 -4.48 -10.41
C PRO A 33 -14.72 -3.63 -9.22
N TRP A 34 -14.30 -2.37 -9.45
CA TRP A 34 -13.93 -1.46 -8.37
C TRP A 34 -15.12 -1.11 -7.48
N VAL A 35 -16.29 -0.85 -8.06
CA VAL A 35 -17.52 -0.59 -7.30
C VAL A 35 -17.93 -1.81 -6.48
N ILE A 36 -17.87 -3.01 -7.07
CA ILE A 36 -18.13 -4.27 -6.36
C ILE A 36 -17.17 -4.43 -5.18
N ILE A 37 -15.86 -4.24 -5.41
CA ILE A 37 -14.85 -4.29 -4.34
C ILE A 37 -15.17 -3.26 -3.26
N CYS A 38 -15.47 -2.01 -3.62
CA CYS A 38 -15.85 -0.98 -2.64
C CYS A 38 -17.08 -1.39 -1.84
N TRP A 39 -18.09 -2.00 -2.45
CA TRP A 39 -19.29 -2.42 -1.74
C TRP A 39 -19.01 -3.59 -0.80
N CYS A 40 -18.29 -4.61 -1.27
CA CYS A 40 -17.79 -5.72 -0.45
C CYS A 40 -16.77 -5.29 0.61
N THR A 41 -16.25 -4.08 0.58
CA THR A 41 -15.31 -3.55 1.58
C THR A 41 -15.88 -2.33 2.30
N LEU A 42 -17.20 -2.14 2.28
CA LEU A 42 -17.90 -1.06 3.00
C LEU A 42 -17.35 0.35 2.69
N GLY A 43 -16.76 0.52 1.50
CA GLY A 43 -16.17 1.76 1.01
C GLY A 43 -14.83 2.13 1.63
N PHE A 44 -14.18 1.27 2.44
CA PHE A 44 -12.87 1.57 3.02
C PHE A 44 -11.82 1.97 1.97
N PRO A 45 -11.65 1.26 0.84
CA PRO A 45 -10.66 1.64 -0.18
C PRO A 45 -10.88 3.04 -0.75
N ALA A 46 -12.13 3.51 -0.85
CA ALA A 46 -12.42 4.86 -1.31
C ALA A 46 -11.97 5.91 -0.29
N LYS A 47 -12.19 5.66 1.01
CA LYS A 47 -11.73 6.53 2.10
C LYS A 47 -10.20 6.60 2.16
N TYR A 48 -9.52 5.45 2.05
CA TYR A 48 -8.07 5.39 2.04
C TYR A 48 -7.45 6.01 0.78
N ARG A 49 -8.15 5.95 -0.36
CA ARG A 49 -7.72 6.66 -1.57
C ARG A 49 -7.72 8.18 -1.37
N GLU A 50 -8.73 8.72 -0.69
CA GLU A 50 -8.76 10.15 -0.40
C GLU A 50 -7.64 10.57 0.55
N ARG A 51 -7.32 9.71 1.52
CA ARG A 51 -6.14 9.91 2.39
C ARG A 51 -4.84 9.87 1.61
N LEU A 52 -4.69 8.94 0.66
CA LEU A 52 -3.51 8.87 -0.21
C LEU A 52 -3.32 10.14 -1.05
N ARG A 53 -4.39 10.81 -1.47
CA ARG A 53 -4.29 12.10 -2.19
C ARG A 53 -3.64 13.20 -1.36
N LEU A 54 -3.81 13.19 -0.04
CA LEU A 54 -3.16 14.16 0.84
C LEU A 54 -1.63 14.04 0.79
N PHE A 55 -1.11 12.84 0.46
CA PHE A 55 0.32 12.61 0.28
C PHE A 55 0.85 13.03 -1.09
N GLU A 56 -0.02 13.30 -2.08
CA GLU A 56 0.43 13.75 -3.41
C GLU A 56 1.18 15.09 -3.35
N GLY A 57 0.85 15.94 -2.37
CA GLY A 57 1.45 17.27 -2.16
C GLY A 57 2.54 17.33 -1.09
N LEU A 58 2.97 16.19 -0.52
CA LEU A 58 3.98 16.19 0.55
C LEU A 58 5.39 16.49 0.02
N TYR A 59 5.63 16.24 -1.27
CA TYR A 59 6.90 16.51 -1.93
C TYR A 59 6.66 16.93 -3.38
N ASP A 60 7.23 18.07 -3.80
CA ASP A 60 7.21 18.48 -5.20
C ASP A 60 8.27 17.70 -5.97
N ILE A 61 7.84 16.59 -6.57
CA ILE A 61 8.62 15.89 -7.60
C ILE A 61 8.45 16.69 -8.90
N ASP A 62 9.16 17.80 -9.03
CA ASP A 62 9.18 18.60 -10.27
C ASP A 62 9.86 17.83 -11.42
N ASP A 63 10.76 16.90 -11.09
CA ASP A 63 11.39 16.00 -12.04
C ASP A 63 11.40 14.55 -11.52
N PRO A 64 10.69 13.61 -12.17
CA PRO A 64 10.69 12.20 -11.78
C PRO A 64 12.09 11.55 -11.85
N TYR A 65 13.03 12.12 -12.61
CA TYR A 65 14.41 11.64 -12.68
C TYR A 65 15.25 12.01 -11.46
N LEU A 66 14.91 13.11 -10.76
CA LEU A 66 15.60 13.54 -9.53
C LEU A 66 15.13 12.78 -8.28
N ALA A 67 13.99 12.06 -8.36
CA ALA A 67 13.37 11.40 -7.22
C ALA A 67 14.24 10.28 -6.60
N TRP A 68 15.24 9.76 -7.32
CA TRP A 68 16.18 8.76 -6.81
C TRP A 68 17.62 9.28 -6.66
N SER A 69 17.88 10.54 -7.02
CA SER A 69 19.22 11.13 -6.96
C SER A 69 19.50 11.83 -5.62
N GLY A 70 18.45 12.17 -4.88
CA GLY A 70 18.55 12.77 -3.55
C GLY A 70 18.70 11.73 -2.42
N GLU A 71 19.24 12.19 -1.29
CA GLU A 71 19.17 11.46 -0.02
C GLU A 71 17.71 11.26 0.38
N ALA A 72 17.38 10.10 0.96
CA ALA A 72 16.00 9.81 1.36
C ALA A 72 15.57 10.78 2.47
N THR A 73 14.52 11.54 2.22
CA THR A 73 13.95 12.42 3.24
C THR A 73 12.93 11.64 4.06
N TYR A 74 13.06 11.76 5.38
CA TYR A 74 12.08 11.28 6.35
C TYR A 74 11.50 12.49 7.07
N SER A 75 10.19 12.67 6.95
CA SER A 75 9.40 13.79 7.45
C SER A 75 9.15 13.58 8.93
N ASP A 76 10.24 13.65 9.69
CA ASP A 76 10.20 13.98 11.11
C ASP A 76 10.06 15.50 11.32
N ARG A 77 9.93 16.28 10.23
CA ARG A 77 9.64 17.71 10.24
C ARG A 77 8.21 17.95 10.73
N GLY A 78 8.03 17.88 12.05
CA GLY A 78 6.98 18.63 12.72
C GLY A 78 7.13 20.11 12.37
N ASP A 79 6.01 20.80 12.17
CA ASP A 79 6.01 22.22 11.89
C ASP A 79 6.74 22.96 13.02
N GLU A 80 7.89 23.59 12.73
CA GLU A 80 8.72 24.31 13.71
C GLU A 80 7.93 25.43 14.40
N LYS A 81 6.77 25.82 13.86
CA LYS A 81 5.90 26.89 14.37
C LYS A 81 4.79 26.44 15.32
N GLY A 82 4.74 25.16 15.72
CA GLY A 82 4.05 24.76 16.94
C GLY A 82 3.04 23.62 16.79
N SER A 83 3.28 22.56 17.56
CA SER A 83 2.28 21.62 18.11
C SER A 83 1.30 20.95 17.12
N GLN A 84 1.63 20.80 15.84
CA GLN A 84 0.91 19.87 14.97
C GLN A 84 1.70 18.58 14.80
N LYS A 85 1.13 17.47 15.31
CA LYS A 85 1.63 16.11 15.06
C LYS A 85 1.87 15.91 13.56
N THR A 86 2.99 15.28 13.21
CA THR A 86 3.30 14.97 11.80
C THR A 86 2.22 14.05 11.21
N MET A 87 2.06 14.06 9.88
CA MET A 87 1.14 13.13 9.21
C MET A 87 1.46 11.67 9.55
N ARG A 88 2.75 11.33 9.69
CA ARG A 88 3.23 10.00 10.07
C ARG A 88 2.83 9.64 11.50
N GLU A 89 2.99 10.55 12.45
CA GLU A 89 2.54 10.33 13.84
C GLU A 89 1.03 10.11 13.95
N LYS A 90 0.23 10.89 13.21
CA LYS A 90 -1.23 10.71 13.16
C LYS A 90 -1.61 9.34 12.60
N GLN A 91 -0.92 8.91 11.54
CA GLN A 91 -1.12 7.57 10.98
C GLN A 91 -0.72 6.49 11.97
N GLN A 92 0.43 6.62 12.63
CA GLN A 92 0.89 5.65 13.62
C GLN A 92 -0.12 5.52 14.77
N GLU A 93 -0.68 6.63 15.27
CA GLU A 93 -1.71 6.59 16.30
C GLU A 93 -2.97 5.86 15.83
N GLU A 94 -3.40 6.05 14.59
CA GLU A 94 -4.52 5.30 14.01
C GLU A 94 -4.20 3.80 13.87
N TRP A 95 -2.98 3.46 13.44
CA TRP A 95 -2.51 2.08 13.35
C TRP A 95 -2.44 1.42 14.71
N ASP A 96 -1.97 2.12 15.74
CA ASP A 96 -1.90 1.62 17.11
C ASP A 96 -3.30 1.37 17.68
N ARG A 97 -4.24 2.29 17.47
CA ARG A 97 -5.65 2.12 17.86
C ARG A 97 -6.27 0.90 17.16
N LEU A 98 -6.00 0.72 15.88
CA LEU A 98 -6.47 -0.43 15.14
C LEU A 98 -5.83 -1.73 15.66
N ASN A 99 -4.52 -1.73 15.92
CA ASN A 99 -3.77 -2.86 16.45
C ASN A 99 -4.33 -3.34 17.80
N ILE A 100 -4.60 -2.39 18.72
CA ILE A 100 -5.24 -2.69 20.01
C ILE A 100 -6.61 -3.32 19.80
N THR A 101 -7.44 -2.72 18.94
CA THR A 101 -8.80 -3.22 18.66
C THR A 101 -8.78 -4.64 18.12
N VAL A 102 -7.92 -4.92 17.13
CA VAL A 102 -7.80 -6.25 16.53
C VAL A 102 -7.23 -7.26 17.53
N SER A 103 -6.30 -6.84 18.40
CA SER A 103 -5.76 -7.69 19.47
C SER A 103 -6.84 -8.12 20.47
N VAL A 104 -7.72 -7.19 20.86
CA VAL A 104 -8.87 -7.50 21.73
C VAL A 104 -9.79 -8.51 21.04
N ILE A 105 -10.13 -8.30 19.77
CA ILE A 105 -10.98 -9.23 19.02
C ILE A 105 -10.33 -10.63 18.93
N THR A 106 -9.03 -10.71 18.66
CA THR A 106 -8.27 -11.98 18.66
C THR A 106 -8.35 -12.67 20.01
N ALA A 107 -8.06 -11.95 21.10
CA ALA A 107 -8.07 -12.49 22.45
C ALA A 107 -9.47 -12.97 22.88
N THR A 108 -10.51 -12.17 22.61
CA THR A 108 -11.90 -12.52 22.91
C THR A 108 -12.34 -13.75 22.11
N SER A 109 -11.99 -13.83 20.83
CA SER A 109 -12.33 -14.99 19.99
C SER A 109 -11.60 -16.25 20.44
N ALA A 110 -10.32 -16.15 20.79
CA ALA A 110 -9.54 -17.26 21.33
C ALA A 110 -10.11 -17.75 22.68
N ALA A 111 -10.48 -16.84 23.57
CA ALA A 111 -11.11 -17.17 24.85
C ALA A 111 -12.46 -17.86 24.63
N ALA A 112 -13.29 -17.35 23.71
CA ALA A 112 -14.58 -17.96 23.37
C ALA A 112 -14.39 -19.39 22.85
N LEU A 113 -13.43 -19.63 21.95
CA LEU A 113 -13.13 -20.97 21.44
C LEU A 113 -12.59 -21.91 22.52
N ALA A 114 -11.72 -21.43 23.42
CA ALA A 114 -11.17 -22.24 24.50
C ALA A 114 -12.25 -22.68 25.51
N ILE A 115 -13.21 -21.79 25.83
CA ILE A 115 -14.35 -22.11 26.69
C ILE A 115 -15.21 -23.20 26.03
N GLN A 116 -15.42 -23.14 24.72
CA GLN A 116 -16.19 -24.15 24.00
C GLN A 116 -15.47 -25.51 23.99
N ALA A 117 -14.14 -25.51 23.82
CA ALA A 117 -13.35 -26.74 23.78
C ALA A 117 -13.30 -27.49 25.12
N THR A 118 -13.57 -26.82 26.25
CA THR A 118 -13.48 -27.41 27.60
C THR A 118 -14.82 -27.91 28.14
N SER A 119 -15.94 -27.48 27.54
CA SER A 119 -17.28 -27.88 28.00
C SER A 119 -17.73 -29.20 27.36
N ASN A 120 -17.29 -30.32 27.92
CA ASN A 120 -17.71 -31.66 27.46
C ASN A 120 -19.21 -31.94 27.65
N THR A 121 -19.91 -31.11 28.42
CA THR A 121 -21.33 -31.29 28.77
C THR A 121 -22.28 -30.48 27.91
N ILE A 122 -21.82 -29.44 27.21
CA ILE A 122 -22.65 -28.57 26.38
C ILE A 122 -22.14 -28.64 24.95
N GLN A 123 -22.86 -29.37 24.08
CA GLN A 123 -22.58 -29.32 22.65
C GLN A 123 -22.97 -27.94 22.11
N VAL A 124 -21.95 -27.12 21.90
CA VAL A 124 -22.10 -25.78 21.32
C VAL A 124 -22.38 -25.93 19.84
N TYR A 125 -23.36 -25.18 19.35
CA TYR A 125 -23.78 -25.23 17.96
C TYR A 125 -22.61 -24.91 17.01
N TRP A 126 -22.36 -25.78 16.02
CA TRP A 126 -21.19 -25.70 15.14
C TRP A 126 -21.00 -24.33 14.46
N LEU A 127 -22.10 -23.63 14.16
CA LEU A 127 -22.06 -22.32 13.52
C LEU A 127 -21.47 -21.24 14.43
N VAL A 128 -21.69 -21.34 15.74
CA VAL A 128 -21.09 -20.45 16.75
C VAL A 128 -19.58 -20.60 16.73
N THR A 129 -19.10 -21.84 16.75
CA THR A 129 -17.67 -22.16 16.65
C THR A 129 -17.08 -21.66 15.33
N SER A 130 -17.78 -21.83 14.20
CA SER A 130 -17.36 -21.25 12.91
C SER A 130 -17.18 -19.75 12.99
N PHE A 131 -18.15 -19.00 13.53
CA PHE A 131 -18.05 -17.54 13.61
C PHE A 131 -16.91 -17.06 14.49
N TYR A 132 -16.65 -17.69 15.63
CA TYR A 132 -15.49 -17.33 16.45
C TYR A 132 -14.16 -17.74 15.81
N SER A 133 -14.11 -18.87 15.10
CA SER A 133 -12.92 -19.25 14.32
C SER A 133 -12.64 -18.27 13.18
N ILE A 134 -13.68 -17.79 12.48
CA ILE A 134 -13.56 -16.75 11.44
C ILE A 134 -13.07 -15.44 12.07
N ALA A 135 -13.68 -15.02 13.18
CA ALA A 135 -13.27 -13.81 13.90
C ALA A 135 -11.79 -13.89 14.29
N PHE A 136 -11.38 -15.00 14.93
CA PHE A 136 -10.01 -15.25 15.33
C PHE A 136 -9.03 -15.26 14.15
N GLY A 137 -9.35 -15.97 13.06
CA GLY A 137 -8.49 -16.06 11.89
C GLY A 137 -8.28 -14.71 11.21
N LEU A 138 -9.38 -13.99 10.91
CA LEU A 138 -9.31 -12.69 10.25
C LEU A 138 -8.65 -11.62 11.13
N SER A 139 -8.82 -11.67 12.46
CA SER A 139 -8.14 -10.73 13.35
C SER A 139 -6.65 -11.04 13.46
N LEU A 140 -6.25 -12.31 13.51
CA LEU A 140 -4.84 -12.69 13.47
C LEU A 140 -4.15 -12.22 12.18
N GLU A 141 -4.79 -12.46 11.03
CA GLU A 141 -4.31 -11.94 9.74
C GLU A 141 -4.24 -10.41 9.74
N GLY A 142 -5.26 -9.74 10.29
CA GLY A 142 -5.25 -8.29 10.50
C GLY A 142 -4.03 -7.81 11.30
N LEU A 143 -3.70 -8.46 12.41
CA LEU A 143 -2.54 -8.12 13.24
C LEU A 143 -1.21 -8.29 12.51
N ILE A 144 -1.04 -9.41 11.81
CA ILE A 144 0.16 -9.68 11.01
C ILE A 144 0.31 -8.59 9.96
N LEU A 145 -0.78 -8.25 9.26
CA LEU A 145 -0.76 -7.23 8.23
C LEU A 145 -0.48 -5.83 8.79
N ILE A 146 -1.08 -5.45 9.93
CA ILE A 146 -0.78 -4.16 10.59
C ILE A 146 0.70 -4.09 10.96
N THR A 147 1.23 -5.11 11.63
CA THR A 147 2.63 -5.16 12.07
C THR A 147 3.58 -5.09 10.90
N TYR A 148 3.30 -5.83 9.84
CA TYR A 148 4.11 -5.79 8.63
C TYR A 148 4.04 -4.42 7.95
N MET A 149 2.86 -3.82 7.84
CA MET A 149 2.67 -2.51 7.24
C MET A 149 3.35 -1.39 8.02
N THR A 150 3.31 -1.41 9.35
CA THR A 150 3.98 -0.40 10.18
C THR A 150 5.50 -0.49 10.02
N ILE A 151 6.06 -1.70 9.97
CA ILE A 151 7.49 -1.91 9.69
C ILE A 151 7.84 -1.43 8.27
N ALA A 152 7.06 -1.84 7.26
CA ALA A 152 7.29 -1.47 5.87
C ALA A 152 7.16 0.05 5.64
N ALA A 153 6.13 0.68 6.22
CA ALA A 153 5.92 2.11 6.14
C ALA A 153 7.01 2.89 6.91
N GLY A 154 7.44 2.40 8.08
CA GLY A 154 8.53 2.99 8.85
C GLY A 154 9.86 2.98 8.11
N GLY A 155 10.11 1.96 7.29
CA GLY A 155 11.29 1.89 6.41
C GLY A 155 11.18 2.69 5.11
N SER A 156 10.02 3.28 4.80
CA SER A 156 9.78 3.96 3.51
C SER A 156 10.08 5.46 3.59
N SER A 157 10.76 5.98 2.57
CA SER A 157 11.00 7.42 2.40
C SER A 157 9.72 8.18 2.04
N ASP A 158 9.61 9.47 2.37
CA ASP A 158 8.43 10.24 1.94
C ASP A 158 8.33 10.38 0.43
N GLU A 159 9.48 10.37 -0.26
CA GLU A 159 9.47 10.36 -1.72
C GLU A 159 8.85 9.06 -2.24
N ALA A 160 9.12 7.92 -1.61
CA ALA A 160 8.51 6.65 -1.99
C ALA A 160 7.01 6.62 -1.75
N ILE A 161 6.56 7.08 -0.58
CA ILE A 161 5.13 7.19 -0.26
C ILE A 161 4.43 8.13 -1.24
N THR A 162 5.03 9.29 -1.53
CA THR A 162 4.50 10.26 -2.51
C THR A 162 4.43 9.66 -3.91
N ARG A 163 5.45 8.90 -4.33
CA ARG A 163 5.43 8.17 -5.62
C ARG A 163 4.36 7.08 -5.66
N ILE A 164 4.10 6.38 -4.55
CA ILE A 164 3.00 5.40 -4.46
C ILE A 164 1.66 6.12 -4.61
N ALA A 165 1.47 7.25 -3.92
CA ALA A 165 0.27 8.06 -4.01
C ALA A 165 0.02 8.57 -5.43
N ARG A 166 1.08 8.96 -6.16
CA ARG A 166 1.02 9.38 -7.58
C ARG A 166 0.96 8.19 -8.56
N GLY A 167 1.17 6.96 -8.10
CA GLY A 167 1.17 5.74 -8.92
C GLY A 167 2.41 5.56 -9.81
N GLU A 168 3.56 6.09 -9.38
CA GLU A 168 4.81 6.17 -10.18
C GLU A 168 5.89 5.16 -9.75
N LEU A 169 5.73 4.50 -8.60
CA LEU A 169 6.77 3.68 -7.95
C LEU A 169 7.35 2.57 -8.86
N ILE A 170 6.50 1.88 -9.63
CA ILE A 170 6.91 0.69 -10.41
C ILE A 170 7.31 1.03 -11.85
N LEU A 171 6.90 2.18 -12.38
CA LEU A 171 6.91 2.41 -13.83
C LEU A 171 8.02 3.33 -14.34
N SER A 172 8.80 3.96 -13.46
CA SER A 172 9.82 4.92 -13.91
C SER A 172 11.11 4.26 -14.44
N GLN A 173 11.28 2.93 -14.33
CA GLN A 173 12.50 2.25 -14.84
C GLN A 173 12.37 1.69 -16.26
N SER A 174 11.16 1.54 -16.80
CA SER A 174 10.96 1.11 -18.19
C SER A 174 10.70 2.35 -19.06
N SER A 175 11.53 2.61 -20.08
CA SER A 175 11.44 3.78 -20.99
C SER A 175 10.11 3.94 -21.77
N ARG A 176 9.08 3.15 -21.47
CA ARG A 176 7.74 3.28 -22.03
C ARG A 176 6.85 4.13 -21.12
N LYS A 177 6.36 5.26 -21.64
CA LYS A 177 5.32 6.08 -20.98
C LYS A 177 4.20 5.17 -20.45
N PRO A 178 3.92 5.20 -19.13
CA PRO A 178 2.81 4.47 -18.55
C PRO A 178 1.50 4.74 -19.26
N SER A 179 0.71 3.70 -19.51
CA SER A 179 -0.71 3.92 -19.80
C SER A 179 -1.35 4.61 -18.59
N ARG A 180 -2.16 5.66 -18.82
CA ARG A 180 -2.95 6.34 -17.76
C ARG A 180 -3.80 5.34 -16.95
N PHE A 181 -4.13 4.21 -17.57
CA PHE A 181 -4.83 3.10 -16.95
C PHE A 181 -4.04 2.46 -15.80
N THR A 182 -2.77 2.13 -16.02
CA THR A 182 -1.92 1.44 -15.04
C THR A 182 -1.68 2.32 -13.81
N LYS A 183 -1.48 3.64 -14.00
CA LYS A 183 -1.36 4.59 -12.87
C LYS A 183 -2.62 4.56 -11.98
N LYS A 184 -3.81 4.65 -12.58
CA LYS A 184 -5.08 4.60 -11.84
C LYS A 184 -5.27 3.27 -11.10
N LEU A 185 -4.86 2.16 -11.71
CA LEU A 185 -4.95 0.84 -11.08
C LEU A 185 -4.01 0.73 -9.86
N MET A 186 -2.77 1.22 -9.98
CA MET A 186 -1.79 1.18 -8.88
C MET A 186 -2.23 2.01 -7.67
N ILE A 187 -2.77 3.21 -7.89
CA ILE A 187 -3.29 4.04 -6.80
C ILE A 187 -4.47 3.35 -6.09
N LYS A 188 -5.37 2.75 -6.87
CA LYS A 188 -6.51 1.98 -6.34
C LYS A 188 -6.06 0.76 -5.55
N LEU A 189 -5.05 0.05 -6.04
CA LEU A 189 -4.46 -1.12 -5.39
C LEU A 189 -3.77 -0.74 -4.09
N ALA A 190 -2.96 0.32 -4.08
CA ALA A 190 -2.35 0.86 -2.86
C ALA A 190 -3.42 1.27 -1.83
N ALA A 191 -4.48 1.97 -2.26
CA ALA A 191 -5.59 2.34 -1.39
C ALA A 191 -6.31 1.12 -0.78
N PHE A 192 -6.51 0.08 -1.59
CA PHE A 192 -7.10 -1.18 -1.13
C PHE A 192 -6.21 -1.88 -0.11
N ILE A 193 -4.92 -1.98 -0.41
CA ILE A 193 -3.92 -2.62 0.46
C ILE A 193 -3.82 -1.91 1.81
N MET A 194 -3.82 -0.57 1.82
CA MET A 194 -3.83 0.22 3.06
C MET A 194 -5.13 0.06 3.86
N ALA A 195 -6.24 -0.25 3.19
CA ALA A 195 -7.54 -0.49 3.82
C ALA A 195 -7.72 -1.91 4.36
N LEU A 196 -6.94 -2.89 3.88
CA LEU A 196 -7.11 -4.30 4.22
C LEU A 196 -7.15 -4.58 5.74
N PRO A 197 -6.26 -4.02 6.56
CA PRO A 197 -6.34 -4.21 8.01
C PRO A 197 -7.68 -3.80 8.64
N ALA A 198 -8.21 -2.65 8.25
CA ALA A 198 -9.49 -2.16 8.75
C ALA A 198 -10.66 -3.03 8.25
N ILE A 199 -10.57 -3.54 7.02
CA ILE A 199 -11.55 -4.47 6.43
C ILE A 199 -11.56 -5.79 7.23
N LEU A 200 -10.39 -6.39 7.46
CA LEU A 200 -10.26 -7.63 8.25
C LEU A 200 -10.77 -7.44 9.68
N ALA A 201 -10.42 -6.33 10.32
CA ALA A 201 -10.91 -5.97 11.66
C ALA A 201 -12.44 -5.87 11.72
N THR A 202 -13.05 -5.24 10.70
CA THR A 202 -14.50 -5.07 10.62
C THR A 202 -15.21 -6.41 10.43
N TYR A 203 -14.76 -7.23 9.48
CA TYR A 203 -15.34 -8.55 9.24
C TYR A 203 -15.13 -9.51 10.41
N SER A 204 -13.99 -9.40 11.09
CA SER A 204 -13.74 -10.15 12.33
C SER A 204 -14.71 -9.73 13.43
N SER A 205 -14.92 -8.43 13.65
CA SER A 205 -15.89 -7.91 14.62
C SER A 205 -17.33 -8.34 14.31
N MET A 206 -17.74 -8.29 13.03
CA MET A 206 -19.06 -8.76 12.60
C MET A 206 -19.22 -10.26 12.85
N SER A 207 -18.19 -11.06 12.57
CA SER A 207 -18.21 -12.50 12.83
C SER A 207 -18.31 -12.79 14.33
N LEU A 208 -17.56 -12.06 15.17
CA LEU A 208 -17.66 -12.19 16.63
C LEU A 208 -19.07 -11.88 17.13
N LEU A 209 -19.67 -10.78 16.64
CA LEU A 209 -21.04 -10.40 17.00
C LEU A 209 -22.08 -11.43 16.53
N LEU A 210 -21.92 -11.99 15.33
CA LEU A 210 -22.76 -13.07 14.82
C LEU A 210 -22.60 -14.34 15.64
N GLY A 211 -21.37 -14.68 16.07
CA GLY A 211 -21.11 -15.80 16.98
C GLY A 211 -21.82 -15.65 18.31
N LEU A 212 -21.75 -14.46 18.93
CA LEU A 212 -22.48 -14.13 20.15
C LEU A 212 -24.00 -14.24 19.95
N THR A 213 -24.52 -13.66 18.87
CA THR A 213 -25.96 -13.67 18.58
C THR A 213 -26.45 -15.11 18.32
N ALA A 214 -25.70 -15.89 17.54
CA ALA A 214 -26.03 -17.29 17.27
C ALA A 214 -25.98 -18.14 18.54
N MET A 215 -25.04 -17.87 19.46
CA MET A 215 -24.95 -18.56 20.73
C MET A 215 -26.19 -18.33 21.61
N VAL A 216 -26.72 -17.09 21.62
CA VAL A 216 -27.94 -16.75 22.36
C VAL A 216 -29.19 -17.36 21.71
N VAL A 217 -29.28 -17.34 20.37
CA VAL A 217 -30.48 -17.78 19.64
C VAL A 217 -30.57 -19.29 19.49
N ALA A 218 -29.47 -19.96 19.14
CA ALA A 218 -29.48 -21.38 18.77
C ALA A 218 -29.50 -22.32 19.98
N GLY A 219 -29.14 -21.85 21.18
CA GLY A 219 -29.07 -22.69 22.38
C GLY A 219 -28.13 -23.90 22.23
N SER A 220 -28.47 -25.00 22.89
CA SER A 220 -27.76 -26.28 22.71
C SER A 220 -28.15 -26.91 21.37
N GLY A 221 -27.17 -27.25 20.54
CA GLY A 221 -27.43 -27.75 19.18
C GLY A 221 -26.38 -28.74 18.69
N GLN A 222 -26.49 -29.12 17.42
CA GLN A 222 -25.55 -30.03 16.76
C GLN A 222 -24.11 -29.47 16.84
N GLY A 223 -23.24 -30.19 17.55
CA GLY A 223 -21.83 -29.84 17.68
C GLY A 223 -21.03 -30.04 16.40
N VAL A 224 -19.79 -29.54 16.40
CA VAL A 224 -18.86 -29.63 15.25
C VAL A 224 -18.66 -31.07 14.79
N ASP A 225 -18.63 -32.04 15.70
CA ASP A 225 -18.44 -33.46 15.39
C ASP A 225 -19.51 -34.02 14.43
N THR A 226 -20.73 -33.49 14.50
CA THR A 226 -21.86 -33.94 13.67
C THR A 226 -21.91 -33.23 12.32
N ARG A 227 -21.36 -32.01 12.22
CA ARG A 227 -21.44 -31.13 11.03
C ARG A 227 -20.06 -30.65 10.57
N GLY A 228 -19.02 -31.46 10.78
CA GLY A 228 -17.62 -31.07 10.55
C GLY A 228 -17.35 -30.51 9.17
N THR A 229 -17.91 -31.10 8.11
CA THR A 229 -17.75 -30.61 6.74
C THR A 229 -18.33 -29.20 6.54
N GLN A 230 -19.50 -28.90 7.13
CA GLN A 230 -20.12 -27.59 7.03
C GLN A 230 -19.31 -26.54 7.81
N TYR A 231 -18.88 -26.90 9.02
CA TYR A 231 -17.97 -26.08 9.81
C TYR A 231 -16.70 -25.73 9.03
N ILE A 232 -16.04 -26.71 8.41
CA ILE A 232 -14.83 -26.51 7.62
C ILE A 232 -15.10 -25.54 6.48
N ILE A 233 -16.13 -25.77 5.67
CA ILE A 233 -16.43 -24.93 4.51
C ILE A 233 -16.72 -23.48 4.92
N VAL A 234 -17.59 -23.28 5.91
CA VAL A 234 -17.99 -21.94 6.36
C VAL A 234 -16.80 -21.18 6.97
N THR A 235 -15.88 -21.87 7.63
CA THR A 235 -14.72 -21.24 8.28
C THR A 235 -13.57 -21.00 7.30
N ILE A 236 -13.25 -21.98 6.45
CA ILE A 236 -12.06 -21.94 5.59
C ILE A 236 -12.20 -20.94 4.45
N ILE A 237 -13.40 -20.70 3.92
CA ILE A 237 -13.61 -19.78 2.80
C ILE A 237 -13.24 -18.34 3.19
N PRO A 238 -13.85 -17.72 4.21
CA PRO A 238 -13.53 -16.34 4.57
C PRO A 238 -12.09 -16.17 5.07
N VAL A 239 -11.60 -17.10 5.91
CA VAL A 239 -10.21 -17.06 6.40
C VAL A 239 -9.23 -17.26 5.24
N GLY A 240 -9.48 -18.22 4.34
CA GLY A 240 -8.63 -18.45 3.17
C GLY A 240 -8.60 -17.26 2.20
N ILE A 241 -9.73 -16.56 2.01
CA ILE A 241 -9.78 -15.32 1.23
C ILE A 241 -8.95 -14.22 1.93
N GLY A 242 -9.10 -14.07 3.24
CA GLY A 242 -8.30 -13.14 4.05
C GLY A 242 -6.79 -13.40 3.92
N PHE A 243 -6.38 -14.66 4.08
CA PHE A 243 -5.01 -15.11 3.90
C PHE A 243 -4.46 -14.80 2.50
N LEU A 244 -5.25 -15.01 1.45
CA LEU A 244 -4.84 -14.68 0.08
C LEU A 244 -4.60 -13.17 -0.09
N PHE A 245 -5.47 -12.33 0.48
CA PHE A 245 -5.27 -10.88 0.47
C PHE A 245 -4.05 -10.46 1.28
N LEU A 246 -3.82 -11.06 2.45
CA LEU A 246 -2.64 -10.83 3.27
C LEU A 246 -1.36 -11.15 2.49
N PHE A 247 -1.28 -12.35 1.90
CA PHE A 247 -0.12 -12.77 1.12
C PHE A 247 0.13 -11.82 -0.06
N THR A 248 -0.93 -11.47 -0.79
CA THR A 248 -0.86 -10.54 -1.91
C THR A 248 -0.36 -9.16 -1.48
N ALA A 249 -0.84 -8.66 -0.34
CA ALA A 249 -0.42 -7.37 0.21
C ALA A 249 1.08 -7.37 0.58
N ILE A 250 1.55 -8.41 1.28
CA ILE A 250 2.97 -8.56 1.64
C ILE A 250 3.84 -8.61 0.37
N VAL A 251 3.47 -9.44 -0.61
CA VAL A 251 4.23 -9.55 -1.87
C VAL A 251 4.31 -8.20 -2.59
N ILE A 252 3.21 -7.45 -2.66
CA ILE A 252 3.19 -6.14 -3.33
C ILE A 252 4.05 -5.12 -2.59
N CYS A 253 4.00 -5.10 -1.25
CA CYS A 253 4.84 -4.23 -0.44
C CYS A 253 6.34 -4.56 -0.61
N GLU A 254 6.71 -5.84 -0.57
CA GLU A 254 8.10 -6.26 -0.82
C GLU A 254 8.55 -5.89 -2.24
N MET A 255 7.71 -6.14 -3.25
CA MET A 255 8.01 -5.73 -4.62
C MET A 255 8.24 -4.21 -4.70
N GLY A 256 7.41 -3.41 -4.02
CA GLY A 256 7.57 -1.97 -3.94
C GLY A 256 8.92 -1.56 -3.33
N ASN A 257 9.28 -2.15 -2.19
CA ASN A 257 10.55 -1.90 -1.52
C ASN A 257 11.76 -2.28 -2.40
N TRP A 258 11.71 -3.45 -3.03
CA TRP A 258 12.74 -3.90 -3.97
C TRP A 258 12.91 -2.94 -5.16
N THR A 259 11.79 -2.46 -5.73
CA THR A 259 11.86 -1.49 -6.84
C THR A 259 12.52 -0.18 -6.41
N GLU A 260 12.30 0.29 -5.18
CA GLU A 260 12.96 1.48 -4.66
C GLU A 260 14.47 1.27 -4.51
N ILE A 261 14.89 0.16 -3.89
CA ILE A 261 16.30 -0.18 -3.70
C ILE A 261 17.03 -0.27 -5.04
N TRP A 262 16.41 -0.93 -6.02
CA TRP A 262 16.97 -1.08 -7.36
C TRP A 262 17.05 0.25 -8.10
N GLY A 263 16.04 1.10 -7.99
CA GLY A 263 16.02 2.45 -8.56
C GLY A 263 17.17 3.31 -8.05
N ARG A 264 17.38 3.35 -6.73
CA ARG A 264 18.50 4.10 -6.11
C ARG A 264 19.87 3.54 -6.52
N ARG A 265 20.04 2.21 -6.57
CA ARG A 265 21.29 1.57 -7.01
C ARG A 265 21.63 1.85 -8.47
N ALA A 266 20.62 1.94 -9.34
CA ALA A 266 20.82 2.23 -10.76
C ALA A 266 21.38 3.65 -10.96
N GLN A 267 20.95 4.62 -10.16
CA GLN A 267 21.47 6.00 -10.22
C GLN A 267 22.81 6.19 -9.51
N ALA A 268 23.06 5.42 -8.44
CA ALA A 268 24.32 5.47 -7.70
C ALA A 268 25.53 4.92 -8.50
N LYS A 269 25.33 4.18 -9.59
CA LYS A 269 26.44 3.80 -10.47
C LYS A 269 26.94 5.05 -11.20
N PRO A 270 28.12 5.59 -10.84
CA PRO A 270 28.62 6.80 -11.48
C PRO A 270 28.84 6.54 -12.97
N LYS A 271 28.55 7.54 -13.81
CA LYS A 271 28.99 7.64 -15.22
C LYS A 271 30.54 7.67 -15.28
N ARG A 272 31.21 6.59 -14.90
CA ARG A 272 32.68 6.47 -14.88
C ARG A 272 33.30 6.16 -16.24
N LEU A 273 32.56 6.31 -17.35
CA LEU A 273 33.00 5.83 -18.65
C LEU A 273 33.07 6.86 -19.79
N ASN A 274 32.87 8.16 -19.53
CA ASN A 274 33.07 9.20 -20.55
C ASN A 274 34.16 10.24 -20.22
N SER A 275 35.02 9.99 -19.23
CA SER A 275 36.21 10.82 -18.97
C SER A 275 37.54 10.14 -19.37
N SER A 276 37.50 8.99 -20.04
CA SER A 276 38.69 8.38 -20.67
C SER A 276 38.75 8.80 -22.14
N GLY A 277 39.23 10.01 -22.42
CA GLY A 277 39.38 10.42 -23.82
C GLY A 277 39.63 11.90 -24.12
N ARG A 278 40.45 12.60 -23.32
CA ARG A 278 41.40 13.65 -23.77
C ARG A 278 42.04 14.33 -22.56
N GLU A 279 43.21 13.84 -22.17
CA GLU A 279 44.24 14.74 -21.65
C GLU A 279 44.75 15.58 -22.84
N PRO A 280 44.63 16.92 -22.85
CA PRO A 280 45.53 17.73 -23.62
C PRO A 280 46.90 17.66 -22.93
N ALA A 281 47.86 17.04 -23.61
CA ALA A 281 49.25 17.06 -23.20
C ALA A 281 49.74 18.52 -23.11
N GLY A 282 50.17 18.92 -21.92
CA GLY A 282 51.02 20.10 -21.74
C GLY A 282 50.57 21.02 -20.60
N ALA A 283 51.21 20.89 -19.43
CA ALA A 283 51.84 22.02 -18.73
C ALA A 283 52.49 21.58 -17.40
N ASN A 284 53.82 21.67 -17.41
CA ASN A 284 54.76 22.01 -16.34
C ASN A 284 54.77 21.31 -14.96
N PRO A 285 55.94 20.76 -14.55
CA PRO A 285 56.23 20.38 -13.18
C PRO A 285 56.76 21.60 -12.40
N GLY A 286 56.13 21.92 -11.27
CA GLY A 286 56.74 22.88 -10.34
C GLY A 286 55.77 23.46 -9.34
N SER A 287 55.59 22.78 -8.20
CA SER A 287 55.68 23.41 -6.87
C SER A 287 55.31 22.37 -5.81
N ILE A 288 56.29 22.06 -4.98
CA ILE A 288 56.21 21.19 -3.82
C ILE A 288 55.55 22.00 -2.70
N VAL A 289 54.39 21.54 -2.21
CA VAL A 289 53.81 21.99 -0.94
C VAL A 289 53.59 20.76 -0.08
N PRO A 290 54.17 20.68 1.14
CA PRO A 290 54.02 19.52 2.01
C PRO A 290 52.61 19.46 2.65
N PRO A 291 52.16 18.27 3.08
CA PRO A 291 50.83 18.07 3.63
C PRO A 291 50.72 18.60 5.07
N ILE A 292 49.69 19.42 5.31
CA ILE A 292 49.22 19.77 6.65
C ILE A 292 48.39 18.60 7.17
N VAL A 293 48.87 17.99 8.26
CA VAL A 293 48.22 16.93 9.03
C VAL A 293 47.02 17.53 9.79
N PRO A 294 45.78 17.04 9.63
CA PRO A 294 44.70 17.39 10.53
C PRO A 294 44.83 16.58 11.83
N ASN A 295 44.90 17.30 12.95
CA ASN A 295 44.80 16.77 14.30
C ASN A 295 43.48 16.01 14.48
N ASN A 296 43.58 14.80 15.03
CA ASN A 296 42.46 13.96 15.42
C ASN A 296 42.17 14.19 16.92
N PRO A 297 41.09 14.89 17.30
CA PRO A 297 40.63 14.83 18.68
C PRO A 297 39.85 13.53 18.87
N GLN A 298 40.40 12.68 19.73
CA GLN A 298 39.68 11.62 20.40
C GLN A 298 38.35 12.14 20.96
N GLN A 299 37.26 11.45 20.67
CA GLN A 299 36.09 11.44 21.54
C GLN A 299 35.58 10.00 21.69
N THR A 300 36.07 9.39 22.77
CA THR A 300 35.34 8.51 23.69
C THR A 300 33.94 9.03 23.99
N GLU A 301 32.94 8.14 23.99
CA GLU A 301 31.81 7.96 24.94
C GLU A 301 30.79 7.02 24.28
N GLN A 302 30.68 5.75 24.68
CA GLN A 302 29.86 5.23 25.79
C GLN A 302 28.37 5.59 25.69
N CYS A 303 27.56 4.69 25.11
CA CYS A 303 26.42 4.01 25.76
C CYS A 303 25.80 2.97 24.81
#